data_AF-A0A9E0H874-F1
#
_entry.id   AF-A0A9E0H874-F1
#
_cell.length_a   1.000
_cell.length_b   1.000
_cell.length_c   1.000
_cell.angle_alpha   90.00
_cell.angle_beta   90.00
_cell.angle_gamma   90.00
#
_symmetry.space_group_name_H-M   'P 1'
#
loop_
_entity.id
_entity.type
_entity.pdbx_description
1 polymer ?
#
loop_
_entity_poly.entity_id
_entity_poly.type
_entity_poly.pdbx_seq_one_letter_code
_entity_poly.pdbx_strand_id
1 'polypeptide(L)'
;MRVALVALAVVVAPAPLAAGGDEVADAPRPPAPTAPVIGGTAVPAGTWRDAAAILFDGSQGCSGVLVAPTVVLTADHCVDPTLDAVLLGVHNLRRPSDGERIAVIAQHRAPSAYDLAALVLARPSTIPPRRLATGWVADDVVDGAPVTMVGFGAIDRDATEFVDELQQASSTITDVGCTRSAGCEATLRPAGELGAGGGGVDTCPGDSGGPLYLTGPHGAFLVGITSRGYDDSQYDCSEGGIYVRPDKAELVAWVEAQTGVFLEDGLHPSGEAMTIAPGATATQVLSADDPDASAHRWEIAAAPTRGQATIAADGTLTVLAPAEEGDDAVVVRAIDAADPTRSARVRIALTYGVPDDGGCCGGARSPGGPLALTAVAALVLARRRRPR
;
A
#
# COMPACT_ATOMS: atom_id res chain seq x y z
N MET A 1 -87.75 58.90 9.93
CA MET A 1 -87.13 58.36 8.70
C MET A 1 -86.13 57.29 9.12
N ARG A 2 -86.18 56.13 8.48
CA ARG A 2 -85.67 54.83 8.96
C ARG A 2 -84.16 54.83 9.22
N VAL A 3 -83.73 54.36 10.39
CA VAL A 3 -82.37 53.88 10.65
C VAL A 3 -82.49 52.49 11.27
N ALA A 4 -81.77 51.54 10.67
CA ALA A 4 -81.94 50.10 10.84
C ALA A 4 -81.32 49.58 12.15
N LEU A 5 -81.97 48.55 12.73
CA LEU A 5 -81.40 47.66 13.73
C LEU A 5 -80.23 46.88 13.12
N VAL A 6 -79.12 46.75 13.87
CA VAL A 6 -78.17 45.65 13.70
C VAL A 6 -77.97 44.99 15.06
N ALA A 7 -78.27 43.70 15.09
CA ALA A 7 -78.25 42.85 16.27
C ALA A 7 -76.83 42.50 16.72
N LEU A 8 -76.65 42.44 18.04
CA LEU A 8 -75.42 42.03 18.71
C LEU A 8 -75.30 40.49 18.68
N ALA A 9 -74.37 39.96 17.88
CA ALA A 9 -73.99 38.55 17.92
C ALA A 9 -72.70 38.41 18.73
N VAL A 10 -72.81 37.79 19.91
CA VAL A 10 -71.67 37.39 20.74
C VAL A 10 -71.09 36.11 20.14
N VAL A 11 -69.93 36.21 19.51
CA VAL A 11 -69.13 35.06 19.05
C VAL A 11 -68.04 34.83 20.08
N VAL A 12 -68.14 33.72 20.82
CA VAL A 12 -67.09 33.25 21.73
C VAL A 12 -66.04 32.51 20.88
N ALA A 13 -64.86 33.10 20.75
CA ALA A 13 -63.73 32.46 20.08
C ALA A 13 -63.06 31.43 21.03
N PRO A 14 -62.74 30.21 20.57
CA PRO A 14 -61.98 29.25 21.36
C PRO A 14 -60.51 29.70 21.48
N ALA A 15 -59.96 29.58 22.68
CA ALA A 15 -58.54 29.81 22.95
C ALA A 15 -57.67 28.77 22.23
N PRO A 16 -56.55 29.16 21.59
CA PRO A 16 -55.63 28.21 20.98
C PRO A 16 -54.88 27.41 22.06
N LEU A 17 -54.77 26.10 21.86
CA LEU A 17 -53.87 25.22 22.61
C LEU A 17 -52.42 25.67 22.38
N ALA A 18 -51.71 25.96 23.46
CA ALA A 18 -50.27 26.17 23.45
C ALA A 18 -49.58 24.82 23.15
N ALA A 19 -48.89 24.73 22.03
CA ALA A 19 -47.88 23.71 21.81
C ALA A 19 -46.62 24.11 22.59
N GLY A 20 -46.28 23.36 23.64
CA GLY A 20 -44.98 23.46 24.28
C GLY A 20 -43.92 22.89 23.34
N GLY A 21 -43.14 23.78 22.73
CA GLY A 21 -41.85 23.42 22.15
C GLY A 21 -40.80 23.61 23.23
N ASP A 22 -40.09 22.55 23.60
CA ASP A 22 -38.86 22.65 24.38
C ASP A 22 -37.80 23.34 23.51
N GLU A 23 -37.53 24.63 23.76
CA GLU A 23 -36.31 25.28 23.30
C GLU A 23 -35.13 24.71 24.08
N VAL A 24 -34.43 23.74 23.47
CA VAL A 24 -33.08 23.39 23.89
C VAL A 24 -32.17 24.54 23.45
N ALA A 25 -31.73 25.35 24.41
CA ALA A 25 -30.76 26.40 24.19
C ALA A 25 -29.47 25.82 23.60
N ASP A 26 -29.14 26.25 22.38
CA ASP A 26 -27.90 25.89 21.69
C ASP A 26 -26.71 26.53 22.42
N ALA A 27 -25.86 25.69 23.00
CA ALA A 27 -24.61 26.15 23.60
C ALA A 27 -23.68 26.64 22.48
N PRO A 28 -22.83 27.67 22.71
CA PRO A 28 -21.89 28.12 21.70
C PRO A 28 -20.96 26.97 21.32
N ARG A 29 -21.06 26.52 20.07
CA ARG A 29 -20.16 25.53 19.48
C ARG A 29 -18.72 26.03 19.62
N PRO A 30 -17.78 25.26 20.20
CA PRO A 30 -16.38 25.64 20.20
C PRO A 30 -15.91 25.82 18.76
N PRO A 31 -14.98 26.76 18.48
CA PRO A 31 -14.49 26.98 17.12
C PRO A 31 -14.01 25.65 16.53
N ALA A 32 -14.49 25.35 15.32
CA ALA A 32 -14.04 24.18 14.60
C ALA A 32 -12.52 24.25 14.44
N PRO A 33 -11.78 23.15 14.68
CA PRO A 33 -10.35 23.15 14.41
C PRO A 33 -10.11 23.42 12.92
N THR A 34 -9.13 24.28 12.65
CA THR A 34 -8.66 24.69 11.32
C THR A 34 -8.26 23.47 10.51
N ALA A 35 -8.74 23.36 9.26
CA ALA A 35 -8.61 22.19 8.40
C ALA A 35 -7.39 22.31 7.45
N PRO A 36 -6.39 21.41 7.51
CA PRO A 36 -5.28 21.38 6.54
C PRO A 36 -5.13 20.02 5.80
N VAL A 37 -4.53 20.04 4.60
CA VAL A 37 -5.04 19.42 3.35
C VAL A 37 -6.41 19.99 3.00
N ILE A 38 -6.71 20.24 1.73
CA ILE A 38 -8.01 20.87 1.41
C ILE A 38 -9.11 19.94 1.90
N GLY A 39 -9.93 20.42 2.84
CA GLY A 39 -10.95 19.60 3.52
C GLY A 39 -10.42 18.58 4.54
N GLY A 40 -9.13 18.62 4.88
CA GLY A 40 -8.43 17.68 5.76
C GLY A 40 -8.20 18.17 7.20
N THR A 41 -7.41 17.39 7.94
CA THR A 41 -6.97 17.69 9.31
C THR A 41 -5.55 17.20 9.56
N ALA A 42 -4.87 17.76 10.56
CA ALA A 42 -3.58 17.25 11.00
C ALA A 42 -3.68 15.78 11.42
N VAL A 43 -2.74 14.96 10.98
CA VAL A 43 -2.68 13.54 11.29
C VAL A 43 -2.48 13.34 12.80
N PRO A 44 -3.27 12.49 13.48
CA PRO A 44 -2.92 12.07 14.83
C PRO A 44 -1.55 11.38 14.84
N ALA A 45 -0.64 11.86 15.69
CA ALA A 45 0.74 11.38 15.74
C ALA A 45 0.80 9.84 15.84
N GLY A 46 1.60 9.22 14.95
CA GLY A 46 1.81 7.78 14.92
C GLY A 46 0.85 6.98 14.02
N THR A 47 -0.11 7.62 13.33
CA THR A 47 -1.10 6.91 12.49
C THR A 47 -0.54 6.45 11.14
N TRP A 48 0.08 7.36 10.38
CA TRP A 48 0.57 7.13 9.01
C TRP A 48 2.09 7.21 8.95
N ARG A 49 2.77 6.42 9.79
CA ARG A 49 4.24 6.50 9.93
C ARG A 49 4.98 6.09 8.66
N ASP A 50 4.33 5.30 7.81
CA ASP A 50 4.80 4.85 6.50
C ASP A 50 4.75 5.93 5.42
N ALA A 51 3.99 7.02 5.62
CA ALA A 51 4.06 8.18 4.76
C ALA A 51 5.44 8.85 4.89
N ALA A 52 6.08 9.10 3.76
CA ALA A 52 7.43 9.65 3.67
C ALA A 52 7.39 11.09 3.18
N ALA A 53 8.27 11.94 3.73
CA ALA A 53 8.69 13.16 3.07
C ALA A 53 9.93 12.87 2.23
N ILE A 54 9.88 13.20 0.94
CA ILE A 54 11.00 13.07 0.00
C ILE A 54 11.77 14.38 -0.01
N LEU A 55 13.07 14.30 0.26
CA LEU A 55 13.95 15.44 0.40
C LEU A 55 14.83 15.64 -0.85
N PHE A 56 14.94 16.90 -1.24
CA PHE A 56 15.76 17.42 -2.33
C PHE A 56 16.72 18.45 -1.72
N ASP A 57 18.02 18.15 -1.72
CA ASP A 57 19.04 18.93 -1.00
C ASP A 57 18.65 19.26 0.46
N GLY A 58 17.96 18.32 1.12
CA GLY A 58 17.47 18.45 2.50
C GLY A 58 16.13 19.17 2.69
N SER A 59 15.50 19.68 1.64
CA SER A 59 14.18 20.30 1.67
C SER A 59 13.09 19.36 1.14
N GLN A 60 11.94 19.30 1.82
CA GLN A 60 10.81 18.50 1.35
C GLN A 60 10.21 19.14 0.08
N GLY A 61 9.96 18.32 -0.94
CA GLY A 61 9.31 18.75 -2.18
C GLY A 61 8.27 17.77 -2.73
N CYS A 62 8.35 16.50 -2.31
CA CYS A 62 7.38 15.45 -2.63
C CYS A 62 7.11 14.59 -1.39
N SER A 63 6.09 13.77 -1.49
CA SER A 63 5.73 12.74 -0.53
C SER A 63 6.00 11.34 -1.11
N GLY A 64 5.92 10.32 -0.27
CA GLY A 64 6.15 8.93 -0.66
C GLY A 64 5.52 7.96 0.33
N VAL A 65 5.67 6.66 0.10
CA VAL A 65 5.18 5.63 1.01
C VAL A 65 6.14 4.45 1.10
N LEU A 66 6.47 4.05 2.34
CA LEU A 66 7.27 2.87 2.61
C LEU A 66 6.45 1.60 2.36
N VAL A 67 6.85 0.78 1.39
CA VAL A 67 6.16 -0.46 1.00
C VAL A 67 6.95 -1.73 1.32
N ALA A 68 8.24 -1.58 1.60
CA ALA A 68 9.09 -2.60 2.19
C ALA A 68 10.17 -1.92 3.04
N PRO A 69 10.89 -2.62 3.93
CA PRO A 69 11.84 -1.98 4.85
C PRO A 69 12.87 -1.07 4.18
N THR A 70 13.24 -1.34 2.92
CA THR A 70 14.19 -0.55 2.14
C THR A 70 13.60 0.05 0.86
N VAL A 71 12.28 0.02 0.67
CA VAL A 71 11.63 0.46 -0.58
C VAL A 71 10.54 1.48 -0.28
N VAL A 72 10.69 2.67 -0.87
CA VAL A 72 9.67 3.72 -0.86
C VAL A 72 9.15 3.92 -2.28
N LEU A 73 7.83 3.96 -2.46
CA LEU A 73 7.21 4.38 -3.71
C LEU A 73 6.94 5.89 -3.68
N THR A 74 7.07 6.53 -4.83
CA THR A 74 6.80 7.95 -5.08
C THR A 74 6.38 8.13 -6.54
N ALA A 75 6.04 9.37 -6.95
CA ALA A 75 5.79 9.69 -8.35
C ALA A 75 7.09 9.75 -9.16
N ASP A 76 7.03 9.46 -10.46
CA ASP A 76 8.18 9.53 -11.37
C ASP A 76 8.69 10.97 -11.51
N HIS A 77 7.78 11.95 -11.57
CA HIS A 77 8.15 13.36 -11.68
C HIS A 77 8.89 13.91 -10.43
N CYS A 78 8.83 13.20 -9.30
CA CYS A 78 9.61 13.51 -8.09
C CYS A 78 11.04 12.98 -8.15
N VAL A 79 11.40 12.16 -9.12
CA VAL A 79 12.77 11.63 -9.24
C VAL A 79 13.65 12.70 -9.89
N ASP A 80 14.73 13.07 -9.21
CA ASP A 80 15.71 14.05 -9.71
C ASP A 80 17.09 13.84 -9.03
N PRO A 81 18.20 14.30 -9.65
CA PRO A 81 19.54 14.22 -9.05
C PRO A 81 19.74 14.87 -7.68
N THR A 82 18.90 15.83 -7.26
CA THR A 82 18.98 16.48 -5.94
C THR A 82 18.24 15.72 -4.84
N LEU A 83 17.42 14.72 -5.21
CA LEU A 83 16.77 13.81 -4.26
C LEU A 83 17.83 13.02 -3.46
N ASP A 84 17.94 13.31 -2.16
CA ASP A 84 19.04 12.83 -1.32
C ASP A 84 18.61 11.84 -0.24
N ALA A 85 17.41 12.01 0.32
CA ALA A 85 16.95 11.24 1.46
C ALA A 85 15.42 11.20 1.56
N VAL A 86 14.93 10.30 2.41
CA VAL A 86 13.55 10.28 2.88
C VAL A 86 13.51 10.52 4.38
N LEU A 87 12.44 11.16 4.86
CA LEU A 87 12.04 11.17 6.27
C LEU A 87 10.84 10.24 6.47
N LEU A 88 10.97 9.30 7.39
CA LEU A 88 9.93 8.32 7.73
C LEU A 88 9.55 8.44 9.20
N GLY A 89 8.28 8.18 9.53
CA GLY A 89 7.76 8.26 10.89
C GLY A 89 7.74 9.67 11.49
N VAL A 90 7.95 10.71 10.69
CA VAL A 90 7.93 12.12 11.10
C VAL A 90 6.50 12.65 10.97
N HIS A 91 6.01 13.32 12.01
CA HIS A 91 4.71 14.01 11.98
C HIS A 91 4.84 15.51 11.70
N ASN A 92 6.01 16.11 11.97
CA ASN A 92 6.25 17.53 11.73
C ASN A 92 7.66 17.75 11.15
N LEU A 93 7.75 18.40 9.98
CA LEU A 93 9.01 18.61 9.26
C LEU A 93 10.05 19.45 10.03
N ARG A 94 9.63 20.26 11.01
CA ARG A 94 10.54 20.96 11.93
C ARG A 94 11.15 20.08 13.01
N ARG A 95 10.69 18.83 13.13
CA ARG A 95 11.19 17.83 14.09
C ARG A 95 11.61 16.54 13.37
N PRO A 96 12.59 16.61 12.44
CA PRO A 96 13.02 15.44 11.68
C PRO A 96 13.66 14.35 12.56
N SER A 97 14.10 14.69 13.79
CA SER A 97 14.63 13.75 14.77
C SER A 97 13.58 12.83 15.40
N ASP A 98 12.28 13.11 15.24
CA ASP A 98 11.20 12.29 15.79
C ASP A 98 11.02 10.98 14.98
N GLY A 99 11.63 10.91 13.79
CA GLY A 99 11.58 9.76 12.90
C GLY A 99 12.96 9.34 12.40
N GLU A 100 13.01 8.84 11.17
CA GLU A 100 14.23 8.36 10.53
C GLU A 100 14.53 9.16 9.27
N ARG A 101 15.73 9.75 9.20
CA ARG A 101 16.31 10.21 7.94
C ARG A 101 17.16 9.10 7.34
N ILE A 102 16.82 8.67 6.13
CA ILE A 102 17.52 7.59 5.43
C ILE A 102 17.90 8.07 4.03
N ALA A 103 19.17 7.93 3.68
CA ALA A 103 19.66 8.28 2.34
C ALA A 103 19.06 7.35 1.28
N VAL A 104 18.81 7.90 0.10
CA VAL A 104 18.40 7.13 -1.08
C VAL A 104 19.64 6.77 -1.89
N ILE A 105 19.81 5.48 -2.20
CA ILE A 105 20.99 4.94 -2.88
C ILE A 105 20.72 4.50 -4.32
N ALA A 106 19.45 4.31 -4.68
CA ALA A 106 19.04 4.07 -6.05
C ALA A 106 17.63 4.62 -6.30
N GLN A 107 17.38 5.05 -7.52
CA GLN A 107 16.11 5.59 -7.99
C GLN A 107 15.73 4.84 -9.26
N HIS A 108 14.56 4.20 -9.28
CA HIS A 108 14.07 3.42 -10.41
C HIS A 108 12.75 4.01 -10.89
N ARG A 109 12.70 4.38 -12.17
CA ARG A 109 11.50 4.91 -12.81
C ARG A 109 10.69 3.76 -13.42
N ALA A 110 9.39 3.76 -13.21
CA ALA A 110 8.49 2.78 -13.83
C ALA A 110 8.49 2.95 -15.36
N PRO A 111 7.97 1.98 -16.13
CA PRO A 111 7.78 2.13 -17.57
C PRO A 111 7.03 3.43 -17.90
N SER A 112 7.40 4.09 -19.01
CA SER A 112 7.15 5.52 -19.28
C SER A 112 5.69 6.01 -19.27
N ALA A 113 4.71 5.11 -19.21
CA ALA A 113 3.30 5.50 -19.10
C ALA A 113 2.88 5.75 -17.64
N TYR A 114 3.54 5.13 -16.66
CA TYR A 114 3.21 5.28 -15.24
C TYR A 114 4.06 6.38 -14.60
N ASP A 115 3.39 7.34 -13.96
CA ASP A 115 4.04 8.33 -13.08
C ASP A 115 4.34 7.70 -11.71
N LEU A 116 5.21 6.69 -11.70
CA LEU A 116 5.62 5.93 -10.52
C LEU A 116 7.14 5.73 -10.51
N ALA A 117 7.72 5.79 -9.32
CA ALA A 117 9.10 5.42 -9.08
C ALA A 117 9.26 4.65 -7.76
N ALA A 118 10.33 3.86 -7.70
CA ALA A 118 10.78 3.15 -6.51
C ALA A 118 12.14 3.69 -6.08
N LEU A 119 12.25 4.05 -4.80
CA LEU A 119 13.47 4.52 -4.16
C LEU A 119 14.03 3.41 -3.27
N VAL A 120 15.31 3.10 -3.41
CA VAL A 120 16.02 2.14 -2.57
C VAL A 120 16.75 2.88 -1.46
N LEU A 121 16.46 2.51 -0.21
CA LEU A 121 17.02 3.13 0.98
C LEU A 121 18.37 2.51 1.36
N ALA A 122 19.29 3.33 1.89
CA ALA A 122 20.63 2.92 2.30
C ALA A 122 20.65 1.86 3.43
N ARG A 123 19.57 1.78 4.20
CA ARG A 123 19.38 0.82 5.30
C ARG A 123 17.88 0.55 5.48
N PRO A 124 17.49 -0.60 6.07
CA PRO A 124 16.11 -0.82 6.43
C PRO A 124 15.62 0.21 7.45
N SER A 125 14.39 0.66 7.25
CA SER A 125 13.62 1.47 8.19
C SER A 125 13.12 0.59 9.34
N THR A 126 12.98 1.19 10.52
CA THR A 126 12.29 0.55 11.66
C THR A 126 10.78 0.76 11.64
N ILE A 127 10.28 1.57 10.69
CA ILE A 127 8.86 1.79 10.49
C ILE A 127 8.26 0.59 9.75
N PRO A 128 7.11 0.05 10.22
CA PRO A 128 6.41 -1.00 9.48
C PRO A 128 5.99 -0.49 8.09
N PRO A 129 6.30 -1.24 7.01
CA PRO A 129 5.85 -0.88 5.68
C PRO A 129 4.34 -1.04 5.52
N ARG A 130 3.78 -0.34 4.54
CA ARG A 130 2.38 -0.47 4.14
C ARG A 130 2.21 -1.59 3.13
N ARG A 131 1.20 -2.43 3.38
CA ARG A 131 0.74 -3.42 2.40
C ARG A 131 -0.03 -2.76 1.26
N LEU A 132 0.18 -3.26 0.05
CA LEU A 132 -0.57 -2.87 -1.15
C LEU A 132 -1.98 -3.49 -1.13
N ALA A 133 -2.93 -2.85 -1.78
CA ALA A 133 -4.30 -3.33 -1.95
C ALA A 133 -4.38 -4.48 -2.98
N THR A 134 -3.66 -5.57 -2.71
CA THR A 134 -3.62 -6.79 -3.54
C THR A 134 -4.35 -7.95 -2.84
N GLY A 135 -4.57 -9.04 -3.58
CA GLY A 135 -5.26 -10.22 -3.07
C GLY A 135 -6.74 -9.96 -2.84
N TRP A 136 -7.29 -10.42 -1.71
CA TRP A 136 -8.70 -10.22 -1.35
C TRP A 136 -9.12 -8.75 -1.26
N VAL A 137 -8.17 -7.86 -0.96
CA VAL A 137 -8.41 -6.42 -0.86
C VAL A 137 -8.55 -5.75 -2.24
N ALA A 138 -8.03 -6.39 -3.31
CA ALA A 138 -8.10 -5.83 -4.66
C ALA A 138 -9.56 -5.67 -5.15
N ASP A 139 -10.45 -6.55 -4.70
CA ASP A 139 -11.88 -6.53 -5.06
C ASP A 139 -12.65 -5.43 -4.32
N ASP A 140 -12.09 -4.87 -3.24
CA ASP A 140 -12.65 -3.73 -2.50
C ASP A 140 -12.27 -2.39 -3.16
N VAL A 141 -11.37 -2.41 -4.15
CA VAL A 141 -10.99 -1.21 -4.93
C VAL A 141 -12.04 -0.96 -6.00
N VAL A 142 -13.09 -0.23 -5.62
CA VAL A 142 -14.25 0.10 -6.47
C VAL A 142 -14.64 1.57 -6.37
N ASP A 143 -15.42 2.07 -7.33
CA ASP A 143 -16.03 3.40 -7.24
C ASP A 143 -16.85 3.54 -5.95
N GLY A 144 -16.68 4.65 -5.24
CA GLY A 144 -17.31 4.93 -3.96
C GLY A 144 -16.59 4.33 -2.75
N ALA A 145 -15.55 3.51 -2.92
CA ALA A 145 -14.80 2.96 -1.80
C ALA A 145 -14.10 4.08 -1.00
N PRO A 146 -14.12 4.05 0.34
CA PRO A 146 -13.58 5.10 1.18
C PRO A 146 -12.05 5.08 1.17
N VAL A 147 -11.45 6.24 0.96
CA VAL A 147 -10.00 6.42 0.89
C VAL A 147 -9.54 7.57 1.77
N THR A 148 -8.28 7.51 2.19
CA THR A 148 -7.60 8.59 2.91
C THR A 148 -6.31 8.98 2.18
N MET A 149 -6.21 10.26 1.83
CA MET A 149 -5.00 10.89 1.29
C MET A 149 -4.15 11.37 2.46
N VAL A 150 -2.83 11.21 2.38
CA VAL A 150 -1.90 11.65 3.43
C VAL A 150 -0.66 12.27 2.80
N GLY A 151 -0.22 13.42 3.32
CA GLY A 151 0.96 14.09 2.79
C GLY A 151 1.34 15.39 3.50
N PHE A 152 2.37 16.06 2.96
CA PHE A 152 2.97 17.29 3.48
C PHE A 152 2.78 18.50 2.53
N GLY A 153 1.90 18.37 1.55
CA GLY A 153 1.65 19.39 0.53
C GLY A 153 0.89 20.60 1.03
N ALA A 154 0.57 21.47 0.08
CA ALA A 154 -0.23 22.66 0.32
C ALA A 154 -1.64 22.32 0.80
N ILE A 155 -2.23 23.22 1.57
CA ILE A 155 -3.48 22.98 2.30
C ILE A 155 -4.66 23.84 1.82
N ASP A 156 -4.41 24.73 0.87
CA ASP A 156 -5.38 25.62 0.26
C ASP A 156 -5.51 25.34 -1.25
N ARG A 157 -6.66 25.67 -1.82
CA ARG A 157 -7.00 25.40 -3.24
C ARG A 157 -6.08 26.07 -4.26
N ASP A 158 -5.44 27.16 -3.86
CA ASP A 158 -4.59 27.99 -4.71
C ASP A 158 -3.09 27.65 -4.49
N ALA A 159 -2.79 26.57 -3.73
CA ALA A 159 -1.46 26.06 -3.45
C ALA A 159 -0.47 27.09 -2.87
N THR A 160 -0.94 27.96 -1.99
CA THR A 160 -0.16 29.07 -1.42
C THR A 160 0.23 28.88 0.05
N GLU A 161 -0.47 28.01 0.78
CA GLU A 161 -0.29 27.77 2.21
C GLU A 161 0.26 26.36 2.44
N PHE A 162 1.41 26.30 3.11
CA PHE A 162 2.08 25.06 3.50
C PHE A 162 2.20 24.99 5.02
N VAL A 163 2.02 23.79 5.57
CA VAL A 163 2.20 23.52 7.00
C VAL A 163 3.21 22.40 7.18
N ASP A 164 3.97 22.46 8.28
CA ASP A 164 4.99 21.45 8.56
C ASP A 164 4.42 20.12 9.07
N GLU A 165 3.18 20.13 9.57
CA GLU A 165 2.52 18.94 10.10
C GLU A 165 1.99 18.05 8.98
N LEU A 166 2.16 16.74 9.12
CA LEU A 166 1.56 15.76 8.21
C LEU A 166 0.04 15.88 8.28
N GLN A 167 -0.60 15.93 7.12
CA GLN A 167 -2.04 16.12 6.97
C GLN A 167 -2.71 14.89 6.40
N GLN A 168 -4.02 14.76 6.66
CA GLN A 168 -4.86 13.72 6.06
C GLN A 168 -6.23 14.27 5.66
N ALA A 169 -6.81 13.72 4.60
CA ALA A 169 -8.19 13.96 4.22
C ALA A 169 -8.87 12.68 3.75
N SER A 170 -10.16 12.56 4.03
CA SER A 170 -10.96 11.40 3.63
C SER A 170 -11.87 11.75 2.45
N SER A 171 -11.95 10.84 1.49
CA SER A 171 -12.83 10.94 0.34
C SER A 171 -13.23 9.54 -0.13
N THR A 172 -13.65 9.43 -1.38
CA THR A 172 -13.94 8.16 -2.05
C THR A 172 -13.23 8.08 -3.40
N ILE A 173 -13.03 6.88 -3.91
CA ILE A 173 -12.67 6.66 -5.30
C ILE A 173 -13.82 7.13 -6.19
N THR A 174 -13.54 8.01 -7.15
CA THR A 174 -14.55 8.61 -8.05
C THR A 174 -14.54 8.00 -9.44
N ASP A 175 -13.40 7.45 -9.87
CA ASP A 175 -13.21 6.76 -11.15
C ASP A 175 -12.09 5.71 -11.07
N VAL A 176 -12.43 4.52 -10.59
CA VAL A 176 -11.50 3.42 -10.30
C VAL A 176 -10.72 2.91 -11.53
N GLY A 177 -11.28 3.11 -12.72
CA GLY A 177 -10.67 2.70 -13.98
C GLY A 177 -9.93 3.82 -14.70
N CYS A 178 -9.97 5.05 -14.19
CA CYS A 178 -9.55 6.28 -14.86
C CYS A 178 -10.08 6.34 -16.31
N THR A 179 -11.39 6.12 -16.48
CA THR A 179 -12.04 6.06 -17.80
C THR A 179 -12.89 7.29 -18.12
N ARG A 180 -13.21 8.10 -17.11
CA ARG A 180 -14.15 9.21 -17.12
C ARG A 180 -13.49 10.54 -16.72
N SER A 181 -12.49 10.52 -15.84
CA SER A 181 -11.78 11.72 -15.42
C SER A 181 -10.89 12.31 -16.52
N ALA A 182 -10.77 13.64 -16.56
CA ALA A 182 -9.85 14.33 -17.45
C ALA A 182 -8.40 14.15 -16.97
N GLY A 183 -7.44 14.02 -17.89
CA GLY A 183 -6.02 13.78 -17.57
C GLY A 183 -5.59 12.31 -17.36
N CYS A 184 -6.54 11.36 -17.41
CA CYS A 184 -6.24 9.93 -17.33
C CYS A 184 -5.44 9.46 -18.55
N GLU A 185 -4.31 8.78 -18.32
CA GLU A 185 -3.45 8.24 -19.37
C GLU A 185 -4.16 7.11 -20.12
N ALA A 186 -4.38 7.30 -21.43
CA ALA A 186 -5.18 6.39 -22.24
C ALA A 186 -4.56 4.98 -22.33
N THR A 187 -3.23 4.89 -22.34
CA THR A 187 -2.50 3.61 -22.41
C THR A 187 -2.56 2.80 -21.12
N LEU A 188 -2.94 3.42 -20.00
CA LEU A 188 -3.09 2.78 -18.70
C LEU A 188 -4.52 2.31 -18.40
N ARG A 189 -5.46 2.51 -19.34
CA ARG A 189 -6.85 2.12 -19.12
C ARG A 189 -7.12 0.64 -19.47
N PRO A 190 -8.03 -0.02 -18.75
CA PRO A 190 -8.58 0.39 -17.46
C PRO A 190 -7.60 0.10 -16.31
N ALA A 191 -7.70 0.90 -15.25
CA ALA A 191 -7.18 0.62 -13.91
C ALA A 191 -5.65 0.70 -13.70
N GLY A 192 -4.83 1.18 -14.64
CA GLY A 192 -3.45 1.59 -14.30
C GLY A 192 -3.41 2.86 -13.45
N GLU A 193 -4.47 3.66 -13.50
CA GLU A 193 -4.73 4.84 -12.68
C GLU A 193 -6.15 4.77 -12.09
N LEU A 194 -6.41 5.61 -11.09
CA LEU A 194 -7.75 5.90 -10.56
C LEU A 194 -7.93 7.39 -10.30
N GLY A 195 -9.18 7.85 -10.27
CA GLY A 195 -9.58 9.17 -9.76
C GLY A 195 -10.10 9.08 -8.33
N ALA A 196 -9.75 10.06 -7.49
CA ALA A 196 -10.30 10.23 -6.14
C ALA A 196 -10.32 11.72 -5.73
N GLY A 197 -11.03 12.04 -4.65
CA GLY A 197 -11.15 13.42 -4.17
C GLY A 197 -12.35 14.16 -4.75
N GLY A 198 -12.24 15.48 -4.84
CA GLY A 198 -13.29 16.40 -5.26
C GLY A 198 -14.13 16.94 -4.12
N GLY A 199 -14.98 17.93 -4.42
CA GLY A 199 -15.88 18.54 -3.44
C GLY A 199 -15.18 19.30 -2.32
N GLY A 200 -13.98 19.84 -2.58
CA GLY A 200 -13.15 20.50 -1.56
C GLY A 200 -12.19 19.54 -0.84
N VAL A 201 -12.02 18.31 -1.32
CA VAL A 201 -11.00 17.37 -0.81
C VAL A 201 -10.03 16.98 -1.91
N ASP A 202 -8.74 17.21 -1.72
CA ASP A 202 -7.74 16.96 -2.75
C ASP A 202 -6.31 16.83 -2.21
N THR A 203 -5.44 16.26 -3.01
CA THR A 203 -3.98 16.38 -2.87
C THR A 203 -3.48 17.60 -3.62
N CYS A 204 -2.40 18.21 -3.16
CA CYS A 204 -1.90 19.49 -3.69
C CYS A 204 -0.37 19.45 -3.90
N PRO A 205 0.27 20.47 -4.53
CA PRO A 205 1.73 20.50 -4.66
C PRO A 205 2.44 20.19 -3.33
N GLY A 206 3.40 19.27 -3.37
CA GLY A 206 4.09 18.71 -2.20
C GLY A 206 3.53 17.35 -1.72
N ASP A 207 2.29 17.00 -2.07
CA ASP A 207 1.72 15.66 -1.84
C ASP A 207 2.06 14.66 -2.94
N SER A 208 2.59 15.11 -4.08
CA SER A 208 3.04 14.27 -5.19
C SER A 208 3.86 13.08 -4.70
N GLY A 209 3.53 11.88 -5.17
CA GLY A 209 4.12 10.62 -4.74
C GLY A 209 3.59 10.06 -3.42
N GLY A 210 2.78 10.84 -2.70
CA GLY A 210 2.16 10.45 -1.44
C GLY A 210 1.13 9.33 -1.58
N PRO A 211 0.79 8.68 -0.46
CA PRO A 211 -0.15 7.56 -0.46
C PRO A 211 -1.62 7.99 -0.51
N LEU A 212 -2.38 7.25 -1.30
CA LEU A 212 -3.82 7.10 -1.16
C LEU A 212 -4.10 5.72 -0.54
N TYR A 213 -4.67 5.71 0.65
CA TYR A 213 -5.00 4.48 1.36
C TYR A 213 -6.47 4.11 1.17
N LEU A 214 -6.74 2.88 0.73
CA LEU A 214 -8.04 2.25 0.87
C LEU A 214 -8.26 1.94 2.34
N THR A 215 -9.33 2.47 2.92
CA THR A 215 -9.68 2.22 4.32
C THR A 215 -10.79 1.18 4.41
N GLY A 216 -10.64 0.22 5.31
CA GLY A 216 -11.61 -0.85 5.46
C GLY A 216 -11.48 -1.60 6.78
N PRO A 217 -12.31 -2.64 7.00
CA PRO A 217 -12.30 -3.42 8.23
C PRO A 217 -10.96 -4.13 8.48
N HIS A 218 -10.19 -4.40 7.42
CA HIS A 218 -8.92 -5.13 7.48
C HIS A 218 -7.69 -4.21 7.65
N GLY A 219 -7.94 -2.94 7.97
CA GLY A 219 -6.94 -1.89 8.04
C GLY A 219 -6.81 -1.12 6.73
N ALA A 220 -5.80 -0.26 6.68
CA ALA A 220 -5.53 0.59 5.53
C ALA A 220 -4.49 -0.04 4.61
N PHE A 221 -4.79 -0.07 3.31
CA PHE A 221 -3.93 -0.62 2.25
C PHE A 221 -3.60 0.46 1.23
N LEU A 222 -2.40 0.44 0.68
CA LEU A 222 -2.01 1.39 -0.37
C LEU A 222 -2.72 1.03 -1.68
N VAL A 223 -3.55 1.95 -2.19
CA VAL A 223 -4.30 1.76 -3.44
C VAL A 223 -3.91 2.76 -4.53
N GLY A 224 -3.28 3.88 -4.16
CA GLY A 224 -2.87 4.89 -5.12
C GLY A 224 -1.61 5.64 -4.69
N ILE A 225 -0.87 6.12 -5.67
CA ILE A 225 0.24 7.06 -5.53
C ILE A 225 -0.16 8.37 -6.19
N THR A 226 -0.16 9.48 -5.44
CA THR A 226 -0.55 10.81 -5.93
C THR A 226 0.29 11.19 -7.14
N SER A 227 -0.35 11.49 -8.28
CA SER A 227 0.35 11.90 -9.52
C SER A 227 0.06 13.35 -9.88
N ARG A 228 -1.20 13.70 -10.13
CA ARG A 228 -1.60 15.01 -10.68
C ARG A 228 -3.07 15.32 -10.44
N GLY A 229 -3.44 16.59 -10.55
CA GLY A 229 -4.86 17.03 -10.63
C GLY A 229 -5.52 16.65 -11.96
N TYR A 230 -6.81 16.90 -12.09
CA TYR A 230 -7.53 16.71 -13.36
C TYR A 230 -7.21 17.83 -14.37
N ASP A 231 -7.17 17.51 -15.67
CA ASP A 231 -6.83 18.48 -16.73
C ASP A 231 -7.85 19.62 -16.87
N ASP A 232 -9.09 19.40 -16.44
CA ASP A 232 -10.18 20.37 -16.47
C ASP A 232 -10.36 21.13 -15.16
N SER A 233 -9.40 20.98 -14.22
CA SER A 233 -9.45 21.68 -12.94
C SER A 233 -9.32 23.20 -13.09
N GLN A 234 -10.15 23.94 -12.37
CA GLN A 234 -10.15 25.41 -12.38
C GLN A 234 -9.15 26.03 -11.40
N TYR A 235 -8.79 25.27 -10.37
CA TYR A 235 -7.85 25.63 -9.32
C TYR A 235 -6.72 24.62 -9.31
N ASP A 236 -5.61 24.94 -8.66
CA ASP A 236 -4.49 24.01 -8.52
C ASP A 236 -4.91 22.74 -7.78
N CYS A 237 -5.88 22.86 -6.87
CA CYS A 237 -6.37 21.78 -6.00
C CYS A 237 -7.85 22.01 -5.64
N SER A 238 -8.49 21.04 -4.97
CA SER A 238 -9.88 20.99 -4.43
C SER A 238 -10.91 20.25 -5.30
N GLU A 239 -10.54 19.87 -6.52
CA GLU A 239 -11.43 19.25 -7.50
C GLU A 239 -11.14 17.75 -7.70
N GLY A 240 -10.10 17.24 -7.03
CA GLY A 240 -9.69 15.84 -7.04
C GLY A 240 -8.50 15.61 -7.95
N GLY A 241 -7.99 14.38 -7.93
CA GLY A 241 -6.77 14.04 -8.65
C GLY A 241 -6.72 12.60 -9.12
N ILE A 242 -5.66 12.34 -9.89
CA ILE A 242 -5.30 11.06 -10.47
C ILE A 242 -4.19 10.42 -9.65
N TYR A 243 -4.36 9.13 -9.41
CA TYR A 243 -3.44 8.32 -8.64
C TYR A 243 -3.03 7.10 -9.48
N VAL A 244 -1.73 6.83 -9.54
CA VAL A 244 -1.23 5.58 -10.14
C VAL A 244 -1.54 4.42 -9.20
N ARG A 245 -1.99 3.28 -9.74
CA ARG A 245 -2.33 2.09 -8.97
C ARG A 245 -1.13 1.16 -8.78
N PRO A 246 -0.42 1.19 -7.63
CA PRO A 246 0.77 0.36 -7.42
C PRO A 246 0.43 -1.12 -7.23
N ASP A 247 -0.84 -1.46 -6.97
CA ASP A 247 -1.32 -2.83 -6.74
C ASP A 247 -1.37 -3.70 -8.01
N LYS A 248 -1.09 -3.13 -9.18
CA LYS A 248 -1.09 -3.89 -10.43
C LYS A 248 0.08 -4.85 -10.51
N ALA A 249 -0.21 -6.08 -10.95
CA ALA A 249 0.75 -7.19 -10.93
C ALA A 249 2.03 -6.86 -11.72
N GLU A 250 1.91 -6.14 -12.82
CA GLU A 250 3.05 -5.67 -13.62
C GLU A 250 3.93 -4.65 -12.89
N LEU A 251 3.34 -3.80 -12.04
CA LEU A 251 4.08 -2.81 -11.25
C LEU A 251 4.70 -3.45 -10.01
N VAL A 252 3.97 -4.34 -9.32
CA VAL A 252 4.54 -5.15 -8.22
C VAL A 252 5.76 -5.92 -8.73
N ALA A 253 5.61 -6.69 -9.82
CA ALA A 253 6.71 -7.44 -10.40
C ALA A 253 7.87 -6.54 -10.86
N TRP A 254 7.58 -5.35 -11.37
CA TRP A 254 8.61 -4.37 -11.72
C TRP A 254 9.37 -3.88 -10.49
N VAL A 255 8.69 -3.49 -9.41
CA VAL A 255 9.35 -3.05 -8.16
C VAL A 255 10.25 -4.15 -7.61
N GLU A 256 9.76 -5.38 -7.55
CA GLU A 256 10.53 -6.54 -7.07
C GLU A 256 11.75 -6.81 -7.93
N ALA A 257 11.60 -6.74 -9.26
CA ALA A 257 12.71 -6.93 -10.20
C ALA A 257 13.78 -5.83 -10.09
N GLN A 258 13.38 -4.58 -9.87
CA GLN A 258 14.31 -3.46 -9.74
C GLN A 258 15.03 -3.43 -8.39
N THR A 259 14.33 -3.79 -7.32
CA THR A 259 14.83 -3.64 -5.95
C THR A 259 15.40 -4.93 -5.37
N GLY A 260 15.02 -6.09 -5.92
CA GLY A 260 15.32 -7.40 -5.34
C GLY A 260 14.56 -7.69 -4.03
N VAL A 261 13.58 -6.86 -3.68
CA VAL A 261 12.77 -6.99 -2.46
C VAL A 261 11.38 -7.43 -2.84
N PHE A 262 10.96 -8.58 -2.31
CA PHE A 262 9.59 -9.06 -2.40
C PHE A 262 8.69 -8.11 -1.61
N LEU A 263 7.61 -7.62 -2.22
CA LEU A 263 6.64 -6.81 -1.50
C LEU A 263 5.74 -7.78 -0.76
N GLU A 264 5.64 -7.67 0.58
CA GLU A 264 4.65 -8.42 1.35
C GLU A 264 3.26 -7.92 0.96
N ASP A 265 2.74 -8.51 -0.10
CA ASP A 265 1.73 -7.95 -0.95
C ASP A 265 0.39 -8.46 -0.48
N GLY A 266 -0.41 -7.64 0.21
CA GLY A 266 -1.85 -7.83 0.40
C GLY A 266 -2.31 -9.00 1.30
N LEU A 267 -3.60 -9.32 1.20
CA LEU A 267 -4.21 -10.48 1.86
C LEU A 267 -4.43 -11.56 0.82
N HIS A 268 -3.60 -12.61 0.81
CA HIS A 268 -3.67 -13.67 -0.20
C HIS A 268 -3.70 -15.04 0.45
N PRO A 269 -4.22 -16.05 -0.26
CA PRO A 269 -4.03 -17.44 0.10
C PRO A 269 -2.55 -17.76 0.28
N SER A 270 -2.24 -18.70 1.15
CA SER A 270 -0.87 -19.12 1.43
C SER A 270 -0.66 -20.62 1.24
N GLY A 271 0.59 -20.96 0.96
CA GLY A 271 1.11 -22.31 0.85
C GLY A 271 2.64 -22.28 0.80
N GLU A 272 3.27 -23.40 1.12
CA GLU A 272 4.73 -23.51 1.18
C GLU A 272 5.31 -23.86 -0.20
N ALA A 273 6.53 -23.39 -0.48
CA ALA A 273 7.28 -23.87 -1.63
C ALA A 273 7.51 -25.39 -1.52
N MET A 274 7.41 -26.11 -2.64
CA MET A 274 7.51 -27.57 -2.65
C MET A 274 8.79 -28.02 -3.36
N THR A 275 9.59 -28.84 -2.69
CA THR A 275 10.67 -29.61 -3.35
C THR A 275 10.21 -31.04 -3.55
N ILE A 276 10.20 -31.53 -4.79
CA ILE A 276 9.60 -32.81 -5.18
C ILE A 276 10.60 -33.62 -6.00
N ALA A 277 10.91 -34.84 -5.57
CA ALA A 277 11.81 -35.71 -6.33
C ALA A 277 11.25 -36.00 -7.74
N PRO A 278 12.10 -36.13 -8.78
CA PRO A 278 11.64 -36.42 -10.13
C PRO A 278 10.72 -37.65 -10.20
N GLY A 279 9.57 -37.52 -10.87
CA GLY A 279 8.53 -38.54 -10.96
C GLY A 279 7.73 -38.82 -9.68
N ALA A 280 8.01 -38.12 -8.58
CA ALA A 280 7.26 -38.25 -7.34
C ALA A 280 6.06 -37.30 -7.28
N THR A 281 5.15 -37.60 -6.37
CA THR A 281 3.99 -36.74 -6.05
C THR A 281 4.17 -36.15 -4.67
N ALA A 282 3.85 -34.88 -4.51
CA ALA A 282 3.75 -34.21 -3.22
C ALA A 282 2.41 -33.46 -3.10
N THR A 283 2.00 -33.22 -1.86
CA THR A 283 0.70 -32.62 -1.54
C THR A 283 0.86 -31.61 -0.41
N GLN A 284 0.09 -30.53 -0.46
CA GLN A 284 -0.08 -29.59 0.65
C GLN A 284 -1.52 -29.08 0.70
N VAL A 285 -1.97 -28.62 1.86
CA VAL A 285 -3.27 -27.93 1.99
C VAL A 285 -3.00 -26.44 2.02
N LEU A 286 -3.63 -25.71 1.11
CA LEU A 286 -3.51 -24.25 1.06
C LEU A 286 -4.45 -23.59 2.06
N SER A 287 -4.03 -22.47 2.64
CA SER A 287 -4.92 -21.59 3.39
C SER A 287 -5.49 -20.53 2.47
N ALA A 288 -6.79 -20.24 2.54
CA ALA A 288 -7.38 -19.15 1.75
C ALA A 288 -7.00 -17.77 2.29
N ASP A 289 -6.73 -17.69 3.60
CA ASP A 289 -6.42 -16.46 4.34
C ASP A 289 -7.36 -15.28 4.01
N ASP A 290 -8.63 -15.63 3.76
CA ASP A 290 -9.70 -14.69 3.53
C ASP A 290 -10.31 -14.28 4.88
N PRO A 291 -10.25 -13.00 5.24
CA PRO A 291 -10.82 -12.54 6.50
C PRO A 291 -12.36 -12.47 6.49
N ASP A 292 -12.99 -12.46 5.32
CA ASP A 292 -14.43 -12.24 5.16
C ASP A 292 -15.22 -13.54 4.95
N ALA A 293 -14.56 -14.60 4.46
CA ALA A 293 -15.20 -15.89 4.23
C ALA A 293 -14.38 -17.06 4.81
N SER A 294 -15.07 -18.12 5.20
CA SER A 294 -14.46 -19.38 5.66
C SER A 294 -14.66 -20.55 4.69
N ALA A 295 -15.41 -20.33 3.60
CA ALA A 295 -15.70 -21.33 2.60
C ALA A 295 -15.29 -20.83 1.23
N HIS A 296 -14.49 -21.64 0.53
CA HIS A 296 -13.90 -21.26 -0.74
C HIS A 296 -14.05 -22.38 -1.77
N ARG A 297 -14.11 -21.98 -3.03
CA ARG A 297 -13.85 -22.87 -4.16
C ARG A 297 -12.42 -22.65 -4.64
N TRP A 298 -11.79 -23.73 -5.08
CA TRP A 298 -10.40 -23.74 -5.48
C TRP A 298 -10.27 -24.18 -6.93
N GLU A 299 -9.35 -23.56 -7.66
CA GLU A 299 -8.98 -24.02 -9.00
C GLU A 299 -7.52 -23.68 -9.35
N ILE A 300 -6.99 -24.38 -10.33
CA ILE A 300 -5.66 -24.09 -10.88
C ILE A 300 -5.82 -22.98 -11.92
N ALA A 301 -5.35 -21.78 -11.58
CA ALA A 301 -5.35 -20.64 -12.48
C ALA A 301 -4.21 -20.72 -13.52
N ALA A 302 -3.06 -21.29 -13.15
CA ALA A 302 -1.99 -21.64 -14.07
C ALA A 302 -1.32 -22.94 -13.62
N ALA A 303 -1.29 -23.94 -14.51
CA ALA A 303 -0.62 -25.21 -14.25
C ALA A 303 0.92 -25.06 -14.34
N PRO A 304 1.69 -25.97 -13.71
CA PRO A 304 3.13 -26.09 -13.94
C PRO A 304 3.45 -26.25 -15.43
N THR A 305 4.61 -25.74 -15.84
CA THR A 305 5.07 -25.81 -17.23
C THR A 305 5.50 -27.23 -17.61
N ARG A 306 6.06 -27.98 -16.64
CA ARG A 306 6.64 -29.31 -16.85
C ARG A 306 5.94 -30.39 -16.01
N GLY A 307 5.53 -30.07 -14.78
CA GLY A 307 4.78 -31.00 -13.92
C GLY A 307 3.28 -31.05 -14.20
N GLN A 308 2.55 -31.83 -13.41
CA GLN A 308 1.09 -31.82 -13.37
C GLN A 308 0.62 -31.41 -11.99
N ALA A 309 -0.52 -30.73 -11.91
CA ALA A 309 -1.13 -30.34 -10.65
C ALA A 309 -2.65 -30.59 -10.66
N THR A 310 -3.19 -30.94 -9.50
CA THR A 310 -4.64 -30.99 -9.22
C THR A 310 -4.93 -30.31 -7.89
N ILE A 311 -6.14 -29.79 -7.73
CA ILE A 311 -6.59 -29.13 -6.50
C ILE A 311 -7.95 -29.71 -6.10
N ALA A 312 -8.06 -30.17 -4.87
CA ALA A 312 -9.30 -30.70 -4.32
C ALA A 312 -10.19 -29.57 -3.77
N ALA A 313 -11.46 -29.89 -3.49
CA ALA A 313 -12.44 -28.92 -3.00
C ALA A 313 -12.09 -28.34 -1.62
N ASP A 314 -11.27 -29.04 -0.84
CA ASP A 314 -10.79 -28.60 0.47
C ASP A 314 -9.47 -27.79 0.41
N GLY A 315 -8.99 -27.44 -0.79
CA GLY A 315 -7.74 -26.72 -0.98
C GLY A 315 -6.50 -27.61 -0.98
N THR A 316 -6.64 -28.94 -0.97
CA THR A 316 -5.50 -29.86 -1.08
C THR A 316 -4.90 -29.83 -2.49
N LEU A 317 -3.76 -29.17 -2.64
CA LEU A 317 -2.95 -29.11 -3.85
C LEU A 317 -2.07 -30.35 -3.95
N THR A 318 -2.17 -31.08 -5.06
CA THR A 318 -1.30 -32.23 -5.36
C THR A 318 -0.52 -31.95 -6.63
N VAL A 319 0.81 -32.13 -6.57
CA VAL A 319 1.73 -31.91 -7.69
C VAL A 319 2.49 -33.19 -8.00
N LEU A 320 2.47 -33.61 -9.26
CA LEU A 320 3.29 -34.68 -9.81
C LEU A 320 4.47 -34.06 -10.57
N ALA A 321 5.69 -34.34 -10.10
CA ALA A 321 6.92 -33.87 -10.73
C ALA A 321 7.17 -34.59 -12.07
N PRO A 322 7.73 -33.89 -13.08
CA PRO A 322 8.25 -34.52 -14.29
C PRO A 322 9.48 -35.39 -13.95
N ALA A 323 9.98 -36.13 -14.96
CA ALA A 323 11.22 -36.90 -14.82
C ALA A 323 12.48 -36.03 -14.81
N GLU A 324 12.38 -34.78 -15.24
CA GLU A 324 13.49 -33.83 -15.35
C GLU A 324 13.54 -32.90 -14.15
N GLU A 325 14.74 -32.56 -13.71
CA GLU A 325 14.96 -31.62 -12.60
C GLU A 325 14.77 -30.15 -13.02
N GLY A 326 14.60 -29.28 -12.04
CA GLY A 326 14.63 -27.81 -12.16
C GLY A 326 13.39 -27.14 -11.59
N ASP A 327 13.31 -25.82 -11.77
CA ASP A 327 12.25 -25.00 -11.16
C ASP A 327 11.00 -24.81 -12.02
N ASP A 328 9.85 -24.80 -11.37
CA ASP A 328 8.53 -24.59 -11.96
C ASP A 328 7.64 -23.83 -10.96
N ALA A 329 6.39 -23.60 -11.29
CA ALA A 329 5.42 -23.05 -10.35
C ALA A 329 4.00 -23.42 -10.72
N VAL A 330 3.12 -23.46 -9.73
CA VAL A 330 1.67 -23.53 -9.92
C VAL A 330 1.02 -22.29 -9.33
N VAL A 331 0.02 -21.74 -10.02
CA VAL A 331 -0.81 -20.66 -9.49
C VAL A 331 -2.19 -21.21 -9.20
N VAL A 332 -2.59 -21.10 -7.94
CA VAL A 332 -3.91 -21.54 -7.46
C VAL A 332 -4.75 -20.31 -7.15
N ARG A 333 -6.04 -20.34 -7.50
CA ARG A 333 -7.01 -19.31 -7.17
C ARG A 333 -7.99 -19.83 -6.13
N ALA A 334 -8.16 -19.07 -5.05
CA ALA A 334 -9.25 -19.22 -4.09
C ALA A 334 -10.36 -18.25 -4.48
N ILE A 335 -11.60 -18.72 -4.51
CA ILE A 335 -12.80 -17.93 -4.82
C ILE A 335 -13.74 -18.01 -3.62
N ASP A 336 -14.27 -16.88 -3.17
CA ASP A 336 -15.31 -16.85 -2.15
C ASP A 336 -16.53 -17.68 -2.63
N ALA A 337 -16.95 -18.64 -1.81
CA ALA A 337 -18.05 -19.53 -2.15
C ALA A 337 -19.38 -18.78 -2.29
N ALA A 338 -19.60 -17.74 -1.48
CA ALA A 338 -20.79 -16.90 -1.45
C ALA A 338 -20.78 -15.80 -2.51
N ASP A 339 -19.61 -15.26 -2.85
CA ASP A 339 -19.43 -14.27 -3.91
C ASP A 339 -18.37 -14.69 -4.94
N PRO A 340 -18.75 -15.32 -6.06
CA PRO A 340 -17.82 -15.76 -7.08
C PRO A 340 -17.01 -14.64 -7.76
N THR A 341 -17.39 -13.37 -7.56
CA THR A 341 -16.63 -12.23 -8.10
C THR A 341 -15.41 -11.89 -7.25
N ARG A 342 -15.37 -12.32 -5.99
CA ARG A 342 -14.23 -12.12 -5.09
C ARG A 342 -13.27 -13.29 -5.16
N SER A 343 -12.00 -13.03 -5.45
CA SER A 343 -10.98 -14.08 -5.54
C SER A 343 -9.56 -13.57 -5.34
N ALA A 344 -8.72 -14.42 -4.77
CA ALA A 344 -7.29 -14.16 -4.62
C ALA A 344 -6.46 -15.34 -5.12
N ARG A 345 -5.18 -15.09 -5.43
CA ARG A 345 -4.29 -16.08 -6.04
C ARG A 345 -3.03 -16.24 -5.22
N VAL A 346 -2.52 -17.47 -5.21
CA VAL A 346 -1.22 -17.80 -4.64
C VAL A 346 -0.35 -18.51 -5.66
N ARG A 347 0.92 -18.10 -5.76
CA ARG A 347 1.93 -18.80 -6.56
C ARG A 347 2.75 -19.69 -5.63
N ILE A 348 2.75 -20.98 -5.90
CA ILE A 348 3.58 -21.96 -5.20
C ILE A 348 4.80 -22.25 -6.06
N ALA A 349 5.98 -21.92 -5.53
CA ALA A 349 7.25 -22.28 -6.16
C ALA A 349 7.48 -23.80 -6.05
N LEU A 350 7.91 -24.41 -7.14
CA LEU A 350 8.19 -25.84 -7.24
C LEU A 350 9.64 -26.04 -7.65
N THR A 351 10.35 -26.90 -6.93
CA THR A 351 11.68 -27.36 -7.34
C THR A 351 11.61 -28.88 -7.53
N TYR A 352 11.82 -29.33 -8.77
CA TYR A 352 11.91 -30.75 -9.07
C TYR A 352 13.36 -31.21 -8.89
N GLY A 353 13.60 -32.01 -7.87
CA GLY A 353 14.94 -32.41 -7.46
C GLY A 353 14.92 -33.16 -6.14
N VAL A 354 16.05 -33.77 -5.81
CA VAL A 354 16.23 -34.38 -4.49
C VAL A 354 16.33 -33.25 -3.46
N PRO A 355 15.57 -33.29 -2.35
CA PRO A 355 15.78 -32.36 -1.26
C PRO A 355 17.25 -32.36 -0.86
N ASP A 356 17.85 -31.19 -0.70
CA ASP A 356 19.16 -31.08 -0.08
C ASP A 356 19.00 -31.51 1.39
N ASP A 357 19.14 -32.81 1.63
CA ASP A 357 19.38 -33.33 2.95
C ASP A 357 20.62 -32.59 3.44
N GLY A 358 20.50 -31.75 4.47
CA GLY A 358 21.62 -31.04 5.11
C GLY A 358 22.65 -31.97 5.78
N GLY A 359 22.98 -33.10 5.15
CA GLY A 359 23.95 -34.09 5.52
C GLY A 359 25.36 -33.56 5.37
N CYS A 360 25.89 -33.13 6.50
CA CYS A 360 27.31 -33.28 6.82
C CYS A 360 27.83 -34.64 6.30
N CYS A 361 28.66 -34.63 5.26
CA CYS A 361 29.93 -35.37 5.13
C CYS A 361 30.36 -35.51 3.65
N GLY A 362 31.40 -34.76 3.28
CA GLY A 362 32.52 -35.30 2.50
C GLY A 362 32.45 -35.20 0.97
N GLY A 363 33.19 -34.25 0.40
CA GLY A 363 33.53 -34.29 -1.02
C GLY A 363 34.19 -33.05 -1.59
N ALA A 364 35.19 -32.48 -0.92
CA ALA A 364 36.02 -31.44 -1.51
C ALA A 364 36.76 -32.01 -2.74
N ARG A 365 36.17 -31.84 -3.93
CA ARG A 365 36.90 -31.90 -5.20
C ARG A 365 37.73 -30.62 -5.28
N SER A 366 38.99 -30.76 -4.87
CA SER A 366 40.03 -29.75 -5.11
C SER A 366 40.25 -29.61 -6.62
N PRO A 367 40.29 -28.39 -7.19
CA PRO A 367 41.07 -28.13 -8.39
C PRO A 367 42.53 -27.92 -7.96
N GLY A 368 43.44 -28.66 -8.59
CA GLY A 368 44.88 -28.55 -8.33
C GLY A 368 45.44 -27.17 -8.67
N GLY A 369 46.32 -26.68 -7.79
CA GLY A 369 47.16 -25.50 -7.97
C GLY A 369 48.22 -25.47 -6.86
N PRO A 370 49.48 -25.11 -7.14
CA PRO A 370 50.64 -25.67 -6.45
C PRO A 370 50.99 -25.03 -5.11
N LEU A 371 51.67 -25.85 -4.31
CA LEU A 371 52.40 -25.59 -3.07
C LEU A 371 53.05 -24.19 -2.99
N ALA A 372 52.70 -23.45 -1.94
CA ALA A 372 53.56 -22.44 -1.33
C ALA A 372 53.73 -22.77 0.16
N LEU A 373 54.94 -23.19 0.53
CA LEU A 373 55.39 -23.32 1.91
C LEU A 373 55.45 -21.93 2.56
N THR A 374 54.79 -21.75 3.71
CA THR A 374 55.25 -20.81 4.74
C THR A 374 54.98 -21.40 6.12
N ALA A 375 56.08 -21.65 6.82
CA ALA A 375 56.11 -22.16 8.19
C ALA A 375 55.65 -21.09 9.19
N VAL A 376 54.83 -21.50 10.16
CA VAL A 376 54.60 -20.72 11.39
C VAL A 376 55.15 -21.54 12.56
N ALA A 377 56.23 -21.02 13.15
CA ALA A 377 56.89 -21.59 14.30
C ALA A 377 56.07 -21.34 15.58
N ALA A 378 55.78 -22.42 16.31
CA ALA A 378 55.24 -22.36 17.66
C ALA A 378 56.37 -22.05 18.67
N LEU A 379 56.26 -20.96 19.41
CA LEU A 379 57.11 -20.67 20.57
C LEU A 379 56.33 -20.94 21.85
N VAL A 380 56.59 -22.10 22.46
CA VAL A 380 56.16 -22.46 23.81
C VAL A 380 57.20 -21.93 24.80
N LEU A 381 56.81 -21.00 25.67
CA LEU A 381 57.62 -20.61 26.83
C LEU A 381 56.91 -21.01 28.13
N ALA A 382 57.40 -22.11 28.69
CA ALA A 382 57.05 -22.61 30.01
C ALA A 382 57.65 -21.71 31.11
N ARG A 383 56.80 -21.12 31.97
CA ARG A 383 57.24 -20.52 33.24
C ARG A 383 57.39 -21.62 34.30
N ARG A 384 58.63 -21.95 34.63
CA ARG A 384 58.98 -22.73 35.84
C ARG A 384 58.85 -21.88 37.09
N ARG A 385 58.05 -22.35 38.05
CA ARG A 385 58.13 -21.99 39.48
C ARG A 385 59.47 -22.47 40.06
N ARG A 386 60.03 -21.72 41.04
CA ARG A 386 60.66 -22.23 42.29
C ARG A 386 61.13 -21.09 43.21
N PRO A 387 61.45 -21.34 44.50
CA PRO A 387 60.83 -20.65 45.63
C PRO A 387 61.80 -19.88 46.53
N ARG A 388 61.26 -18.98 47.36
CA ARG A 388 61.40 -18.95 48.83
C ARG A 388 60.42 -17.95 49.42
#